data_AF-A0A9P3HC25-F1
#
_entry.id   AF-A0A9P3HC25-F1
#
_cell.length_a   1.000
_cell.length_b   1.000
_cell.length_c   1.000
_cell.angle_alpha   90.00
_cell.angle_beta   90.00
_cell.angle_gamma   90.00
#
_symmetry.space_group_name_H-M   'P 1'
#
loop_
_entity.id
_entity.type
_entity.pdbx_description
1 polymer ?
#
loop_
_entity_poly.entity_id
_entity_poly.type
_entity_poly.pdbx_seq_one_letter_code
_entity_poly.pdbx_strand_id
1 'polypeptide(L)'
;MDPATPSFKFPHPTPFNGKRDGFSVLGFLKRMTFFFDGAGIAESRKVGVTLAFAGDEVIGWWALLNKPSDTSFPDFSELLATEFSPAKFKEHILALTMQMKMTLPLNISNVMAYITKAREYHLLLQSYYADNAVLNDTIRTAFLSGAPTQLRQMLEVAIVNAGNDTIDLPRLFKAAEEFGRIFHTGDPSLGAKALAASGSSAGITDPNAMEVDNIHIQLNNIHKQLGTLHRSLQSRPTNGTNNPSRDRPAPLTAADREYLVRNGGCFRCRELGHISPNCPKYGNGSRGINQVTAGESPDSGKASGN
;
A
#
# COMPACT_ATOMS: atom_id res chain seq x y z
N MET A 1 22.33 -33.93 37.15
CA MET A 1 20.92 -33.88 36.73
C MET A 1 20.82 -32.74 35.74
N ASP A 2 20.79 -33.05 34.45
CA ASP A 2 20.63 -32.01 33.44
C ASP A 2 19.21 -31.43 33.53
N PRO A 3 19.05 -30.10 33.46
CA PRO A 3 17.74 -29.48 33.48
C PRO A 3 16.91 -30.01 32.30
N ALA A 4 15.69 -30.46 32.58
CA ALA A 4 14.78 -30.96 31.56
C ALA A 4 14.61 -29.90 30.46
N THR A 5 15.01 -30.24 29.24
CA THR A 5 14.87 -29.35 28.09
C THR A 5 13.40 -28.99 27.91
N PRO A 6 13.04 -27.70 27.82
CA PRO A 6 11.65 -27.30 27.61
C PRO A 6 11.12 -27.93 26.32
N SER A 7 10.07 -28.74 26.44
CA SER A 7 9.39 -29.36 25.30
C SER A 7 8.64 -28.29 24.51
N PHE A 8 9.32 -27.64 23.57
CA PHE A 8 8.68 -26.73 22.62
C PHE A 8 7.79 -27.52 21.66
N LYS A 9 6.47 -27.28 21.71
CA LYS A 9 5.53 -27.85 20.73
C LYS A 9 5.47 -26.95 19.51
N PHE A 10 5.85 -27.46 18.35
CA PHE A 10 5.72 -26.73 17.10
C PHE A 10 4.24 -26.53 16.74
N PRO A 11 3.81 -25.32 16.35
CA PRO A 11 2.44 -25.07 15.98
C PRO A 11 2.06 -25.90 14.76
N HIS A 12 0.85 -26.47 14.78
CA HIS A 12 0.35 -27.25 13.65
C HIS A 12 0.10 -26.32 12.44
N PRO A 13 0.45 -26.74 11.21
CA PRO A 13 0.15 -25.99 10.01
C PRO A 13 -1.35 -25.78 9.83
N THR A 14 -1.75 -24.61 9.34
CA THR A 14 -3.12 -24.39 8.88
C THR A 14 -3.42 -25.31 7.70
N PRO A 15 -4.52 -26.10 7.74
CA PRO A 15 -4.89 -26.98 6.65
C PRO A 15 -5.05 -26.25 5.32
N PHE A 16 -4.69 -26.91 4.22
CA PHE A 16 -4.90 -26.39 2.88
C PHE A 16 -6.22 -26.90 2.32
N ASN A 17 -7.07 -25.99 1.85
CA ASN A 17 -8.43 -26.30 1.42
C ASN A 17 -8.58 -26.71 -0.05
N GLY A 18 -7.47 -26.93 -0.77
CA GLY A 18 -7.51 -27.30 -2.19
C GLY A 18 -7.74 -26.14 -3.16
N LYS A 19 -7.89 -24.89 -2.67
CA LYS A 19 -8.04 -23.73 -3.56
C LYS A 19 -6.86 -23.65 -4.53
N ARG A 20 -7.17 -23.60 -5.83
CA ARG A 20 -6.21 -23.41 -6.94
C ARG A 20 -5.69 -21.97 -6.97
N ASP A 21 -4.95 -21.60 -5.94
CA ASP A 21 -4.32 -20.31 -5.76
C ASP A 21 -2.83 -20.53 -5.46
N GLY A 22 -1.97 -20.02 -6.33
CA GLY A 22 -0.53 -20.25 -6.24
C GLY A 22 0.07 -19.71 -4.94
N PHE A 23 -0.47 -18.61 -4.41
CA PHE A 23 -0.03 -18.07 -3.10
C PHE A 23 -0.40 -19.01 -1.95
N SER A 24 -1.64 -19.52 -1.95
CA SER A 24 -2.13 -20.43 -0.93
C SER A 24 -1.36 -21.76 -0.91
N VAL A 25 -1.10 -22.37 -2.07
CA VAL A 25 -0.36 -23.65 -2.15
C VAL A 25 1.10 -23.48 -1.76
N LEU A 26 1.80 -22.44 -2.22
CA LEU A 26 3.19 -22.18 -1.85
C LEU A 26 3.32 -21.83 -0.37
N GLY A 27 2.38 -21.03 0.15
CA GLY A 27 2.30 -20.72 1.58
C GLY A 27 2.08 -21.97 2.43
N PHE A 28 1.24 -22.91 1.97
CA PHE A 28 1.04 -24.19 2.62
C PHE A 28 2.32 -25.04 2.63
N LEU A 29 2.95 -25.25 1.47
CA LEU A 29 4.19 -26.04 1.35
C LEU A 29 5.32 -25.49 2.23
N LYS A 30 5.46 -24.17 2.30
CA LYS A 30 6.44 -23.51 3.17
C LYS A 30 6.17 -23.78 4.65
N ARG A 31 4.90 -23.71 5.10
CA ARG A 31 4.52 -24.06 6.48
C ARG A 31 4.78 -25.52 6.80
N MET A 32 4.52 -26.43 5.86
CA MET A 32 4.83 -27.85 6.02
C MET A 32 6.33 -28.09 6.19
N THR A 33 7.16 -27.43 5.38
CA THR A 33 8.63 -27.51 5.48
C THR A 33 9.10 -27.12 6.88
N PHE A 34 8.67 -25.95 7.38
CA PHE A 34 9.02 -25.51 8.74
C PHE A 34 8.52 -26.46 9.83
N PHE A 35 7.33 -27.02 9.65
CA PHE A 35 6.78 -28.00 10.58
C PHE A 35 7.63 -29.28 10.60
N PHE A 36 8.11 -29.75 9.45
CA PHE A 36 8.97 -30.93 9.38
C PHE A 36 10.32 -30.72 10.04
N ASP A 37 10.94 -29.56 9.79
CA ASP A 37 12.23 -29.21 10.38
C ASP A 37 12.12 -29.12 11.90
N GLY A 38 11.03 -28.53 12.41
CA GLY A 38 10.78 -28.43 13.84
C GLY A 38 10.43 -29.77 14.49
N ALA A 39 9.52 -30.53 13.88
CA ALA A 39 9.01 -31.78 14.46
C ALA A 39 9.92 -33.00 14.21
N GLY A 40 10.99 -32.87 13.42
CA GLY A 40 11.91 -33.96 13.10
C GLY A 40 11.24 -35.09 12.31
N ILE A 41 10.35 -34.74 11.37
CA ILE A 41 9.61 -35.73 10.57
C ILE A 41 10.55 -36.38 9.54
N ALA A 42 10.67 -37.71 9.60
CA ALA A 42 11.45 -38.49 8.63
C ALA A 42 10.94 -38.28 7.19
N GLU A 43 11.87 -38.20 6.23
CA GLU A 43 11.58 -37.89 4.82
C GLU A 43 10.48 -38.77 4.22
N SER A 44 10.54 -40.08 4.48
CA SER A 44 9.55 -41.07 4.00
C SER A 44 8.13 -40.86 4.53
N ARG A 45 7.94 -40.05 5.58
CA ARG A 45 6.64 -39.75 6.18
C ARG A 45 6.10 -38.37 5.79
N LYS A 46 6.92 -37.49 5.22
CA LYS A 46 6.54 -36.09 4.95
C LYS A 46 5.36 -35.96 3.99
N VAL A 47 5.29 -36.79 2.94
CA VAL A 47 4.14 -36.78 2.01
C VAL A 47 2.86 -37.19 2.72
N GLY A 48 2.87 -38.31 3.46
CA GLY A 48 1.69 -38.77 4.21
C GLY A 48 1.23 -37.77 5.26
N VAL A 49 2.16 -37.11 5.97
CA VAL A 49 1.82 -36.04 6.91
C VAL A 49 1.24 -34.83 6.17
N THR A 50 1.82 -34.42 5.04
CA THR A 50 1.26 -33.32 4.23
C THR A 50 -0.17 -33.60 3.80
N LEU A 51 -0.46 -34.82 3.33
CA LEU A 51 -1.80 -35.22 2.91
C LEU A 51 -2.81 -35.17 4.06
N ALA A 52 -2.40 -35.45 5.31
CA ALA A 52 -3.27 -35.31 6.47
C ALA A 52 -3.68 -33.86 6.78
N PHE A 53 -2.90 -32.88 6.30
CA PHE A 53 -3.23 -31.44 6.36
C PHE A 53 -3.74 -30.88 5.04
N ALA A 54 -3.78 -31.70 3.99
CA ALA A 54 -4.31 -31.33 2.69
C ALA A 54 -5.79 -31.73 2.64
N GLY A 55 -6.66 -30.84 2.18
CA GLY A 55 -8.08 -31.13 2.04
C GLY A 55 -8.39 -32.22 1.02
N ASP A 56 -9.64 -32.67 1.00
CA ASP A 56 -10.09 -33.83 0.21
C ASP A 56 -9.75 -33.74 -1.28
N GLU A 57 -9.77 -32.53 -1.86
CA GLU A 57 -9.43 -32.32 -3.28
C GLU A 57 -7.98 -32.72 -3.60
N VAL A 58 -7.04 -32.39 -2.72
CA VAL A 58 -5.62 -32.73 -2.90
C VAL A 58 -5.40 -34.23 -2.70
N ILE A 59 -6.07 -34.81 -1.71
CA ILE A 59 -6.01 -36.26 -1.46
C ILE A 59 -6.55 -37.03 -2.66
N GLY A 60 -7.70 -36.62 -3.20
CA GLY A 60 -8.31 -37.21 -4.39
C GLY A 60 -7.41 -37.10 -5.61
N TRP A 61 -6.85 -35.91 -5.88
CA TRP A 61 -5.88 -35.72 -6.96
C TRP A 61 -4.65 -36.61 -6.80
N TRP A 62 -4.06 -36.67 -5.61
CA TRP A 62 -2.87 -37.47 -5.34
C TRP A 62 -3.12 -38.97 -5.56
N ALA A 63 -4.29 -39.46 -5.12
CA ALA A 63 -4.69 -40.86 -5.34
C ALA A 63 -4.82 -41.18 -6.84
N LEU A 64 -5.28 -40.25 -7.67
CA LEU A 64 -5.43 -40.44 -9.12
C LEU A 64 -4.08 -40.52 -9.86
N LEU A 65 -3.03 -39.86 -9.36
CA LEU A 65 -1.70 -39.92 -9.98
C LEU A 65 -1.03 -41.30 -9.85
N ASN A 66 -1.51 -42.15 -8.93
CA ASN A 66 -0.98 -43.48 -8.64
C ASN A 66 0.56 -43.48 -8.48
N LYS A 67 1.09 -42.47 -7.78
CA LYS A 67 2.53 -42.35 -7.51
C LYS A 67 2.97 -43.38 -6.46
N PRO A 68 4.22 -43.87 -6.53
CA PRO A 68 4.68 -44.83 -5.56
C PRO A 68 4.84 -44.19 -4.17
N SER A 69 4.69 -45.00 -3.12
CA SER A 69 4.67 -44.53 -1.72
C SER A 69 5.99 -43.95 -1.22
N ASP A 70 7.07 -44.10 -1.98
CA ASP A 70 8.42 -43.59 -1.70
C ASP A 70 8.70 -42.22 -2.35
N THR A 71 7.68 -41.58 -2.95
CA THR A 71 7.85 -40.25 -3.56
C THR A 71 8.40 -39.25 -2.53
N SER A 72 9.49 -38.57 -2.90
CA SER A 72 10.13 -37.59 -2.03
C SER A 72 9.22 -36.37 -1.79
N PHE A 73 9.39 -35.68 -0.66
CA PHE A 73 8.61 -34.47 -0.40
C PHE A 73 8.90 -33.34 -1.41
N PRO A 74 10.15 -33.12 -1.88
CA PRO A 74 10.42 -32.18 -2.97
C PRO A 74 9.63 -32.49 -4.25
N ASP A 75 9.63 -33.74 -4.71
CA ASP A 75 8.89 -34.14 -5.92
C ASP A 75 7.37 -33.96 -5.73
N PHE A 76 6.84 -34.35 -4.57
CA PHE A 76 5.45 -34.11 -4.22
C PHE A 76 5.11 -32.62 -4.22
N SER A 77 5.98 -31.78 -3.66
CA SER A 77 5.78 -30.33 -3.56
C SER A 77 5.75 -29.66 -4.93
N GLU A 78 6.63 -30.09 -5.85
CA GLU A 78 6.66 -29.61 -7.23
C GLU A 78 5.38 -30.01 -7.98
N LEU A 79 4.95 -31.26 -7.86
CA LEU A 79 3.70 -31.73 -8.47
C LEU A 79 2.49 -30.98 -7.92
N LEU A 80 2.42 -30.79 -6.59
CA LEU A 80 1.32 -30.08 -5.95
C LEU A 80 1.29 -28.61 -6.37
N ALA A 81 2.44 -27.94 -6.38
CA ALA A 81 2.55 -26.57 -6.84
C ALA A 81 2.16 -26.44 -8.30
N THR A 82 2.52 -27.40 -9.16
CA THR A 82 2.18 -27.40 -10.58
C THR A 82 0.68 -27.56 -10.82
N GLU A 83 0.01 -28.48 -10.12
CA GLU A 83 -1.43 -28.72 -10.31
C GLU A 83 -2.31 -27.61 -9.71
N PHE A 84 -1.96 -27.14 -8.51
CA PHE A 84 -2.79 -26.21 -7.74
C PHE A 84 -2.39 -24.74 -7.91
N SER A 85 -1.32 -24.45 -8.65
CA SER A 85 -1.09 -23.09 -9.14
C SER A 85 -1.91 -22.84 -10.42
N PRO A 86 -2.50 -21.65 -10.60
CA PRO A 86 -3.15 -21.28 -11.84
C PRO A 86 -2.25 -21.47 -13.06
N ALA A 87 -2.83 -21.85 -14.20
CA ALA A 87 -2.10 -21.76 -15.47
C ALA A 87 -1.57 -20.34 -15.65
N LYS A 88 -0.31 -20.21 -16.10
CA LYS A 88 0.38 -18.93 -16.24
C LYS A 88 0.58 -18.17 -14.91
N PHE A 89 0.80 -18.90 -13.81
CA PHE A 89 1.02 -18.30 -12.49
C PHE A 89 2.19 -17.31 -12.47
N LYS A 90 3.27 -17.61 -13.19
CA LYS A 90 4.42 -16.69 -13.37
C LYS A 90 3.96 -15.36 -13.98
N GLU A 91 3.25 -15.41 -15.11
CA GLU A 91 2.74 -14.23 -15.80
C GLU A 91 1.73 -13.48 -14.94
N HIS A 92 0.94 -14.19 -14.13
CA HIS A 92 0.02 -13.61 -13.17
C HIS A 92 0.76 -12.81 -12.08
N ILE A 93 1.80 -13.38 -11.45
CA ILE A 93 2.61 -12.67 -10.46
C ILE A 93 3.31 -11.46 -11.10
N LEU A 94 3.80 -11.60 -12.33
CA LEU A 94 4.41 -10.49 -13.06
C LEU A 94 3.38 -9.38 -13.33
N ALA A 95 2.16 -9.73 -13.73
CA ALA A 95 1.08 -8.77 -13.91
C ALA A 95 0.71 -8.08 -12.58
N LEU A 96 0.62 -8.82 -11.48
CA LEU A 96 0.38 -8.26 -10.14
C LEU A 96 1.49 -7.32 -9.70
N THR A 97 2.74 -7.66 -10.02
CA THR A 97 3.91 -6.82 -9.78
C THR A 97 3.77 -5.49 -10.54
N MET A 98 3.45 -5.54 -11.83
CA MET A 98 3.27 -4.34 -12.66
C MET A 98 2.06 -3.49 -12.26
N GLN A 99 1.04 -4.09 -11.65
CA GLN A 99 -0.15 -3.42 -11.14
C GLN A 99 -0.03 -2.95 -9.68
N MET A 100 1.09 -3.26 -9.03
CA MET A 100 1.31 -2.97 -7.62
C MET A 100 1.35 -1.46 -7.39
N LYS A 101 0.37 -0.93 -6.65
CA LYS A 101 0.27 0.51 -6.31
C LYS A 101 0.01 0.69 -4.82
N MET A 102 0.61 1.71 -4.22
CA MET A 102 0.31 2.11 -2.85
C MET A 102 -0.89 3.05 -2.85
N THR A 103 -2.08 2.52 -2.57
CA THR A 103 -3.35 3.28 -2.63
C THR A 103 -3.66 4.03 -1.33
N LEU A 104 -3.09 3.59 -0.22
CA LEU A 104 -3.34 4.16 1.09
C LEU A 104 -2.44 5.37 1.37
N PRO A 105 -2.82 6.27 2.30
CA PRO A 105 -2.01 7.42 2.68
C PRO A 105 -0.59 7.04 3.10
N LEU A 106 0.36 7.95 2.90
CA LEU A 106 1.76 7.71 3.25
C LEU A 106 1.93 7.67 4.77
N ASN A 107 2.02 6.46 5.31
CA ASN A 107 2.39 6.18 6.70
C ASN A 107 3.26 4.92 6.76
N ILE A 108 3.96 4.72 7.87
CA ILE A 108 4.89 3.60 8.04
C ILE A 108 4.23 2.23 7.81
N SER A 109 3.01 2.02 8.32
CA SER A 109 2.30 0.74 8.17
C SER A 109 2.05 0.42 6.70
N ASN A 110 1.58 1.41 5.94
CA ASN A 110 1.27 1.27 4.51
C ASN A 110 2.54 1.07 3.67
N VAL A 111 3.63 1.78 3.99
CA VAL A 111 4.92 1.61 3.33
C VAL A 111 5.48 0.22 3.60
N MET A 112 5.42 -0.27 4.83
CA MET A 112 5.88 -1.62 5.18
C MET A 112 5.05 -2.72 4.50
N ALA A 113 3.73 -2.55 4.42
CA ALA A 113 2.87 -3.46 3.67
C ALA A 113 3.22 -3.48 2.17
N TYR A 114 3.50 -2.30 1.60
CA TYR A 114 3.92 -2.16 0.20
C TYR A 114 5.26 -2.84 -0.08
N ILE A 115 6.27 -2.62 0.77
CA ILE A 115 7.58 -3.29 0.70
C ILE A 115 7.43 -4.81 0.87
N THR A 116 6.63 -5.26 1.83
CA THR A 116 6.40 -6.69 2.10
C THR A 116 5.83 -7.38 0.88
N LYS A 117 4.84 -6.76 0.24
CA LYS A 117 4.22 -7.28 -0.99
C LYS A 117 5.20 -7.33 -2.16
N ALA A 118 6.04 -6.30 -2.32
CA ALA A 118 7.08 -6.28 -3.34
C ALA A 118 8.12 -7.40 -3.14
N ARG A 119 8.54 -7.64 -1.88
CA ARG A 119 9.46 -8.73 -1.52
C ARG A 119 8.84 -10.10 -1.75
N GLU A 120 7.56 -10.26 -1.42
CA GLU A 120 6.83 -11.50 -1.67
C GLU A 120 6.83 -11.83 -3.17
N TYR A 121 6.49 -10.87 -4.02
CA TYR A 121 6.51 -11.07 -5.48
C TYR A 121 7.92 -11.32 -6.02
N HIS A 122 8.93 -10.62 -5.51
CA HIS A 122 10.33 -10.87 -5.85
C HIS A 122 10.75 -12.31 -5.56
N LEU A 123 10.49 -12.79 -4.34
CA LEU A 123 10.84 -14.16 -3.92
C LEU A 123 10.08 -15.22 -4.73
N LEU A 124 8.80 -14.98 -5.02
CA LEU A 124 8.00 -15.89 -5.84
C LEU A 124 8.48 -15.96 -7.28
N LEU A 125 8.96 -14.85 -7.84
CA LEU A 125 9.49 -14.81 -9.20
C LEU A 125 10.93 -15.33 -9.28
N GLN A 126 11.69 -15.34 -8.18
CA GLN A 126 13.10 -15.71 -8.18
C GLN A 126 13.37 -17.11 -8.75
N SER A 127 12.50 -18.10 -8.50
CA SER A 127 12.65 -19.45 -9.07
C SER A 127 12.42 -19.53 -10.57
N TYR A 128 11.78 -18.51 -11.17
CA TYR A 128 11.42 -18.49 -12.59
C TYR A 128 12.40 -17.71 -13.48
N TYR A 129 13.41 -17.07 -12.88
CA TYR A 129 14.41 -16.27 -13.58
C TYR A 129 15.81 -16.84 -13.28
N ALA A 130 16.57 -17.12 -14.34
CA ALA A 130 17.96 -17.55 -14.21
C ALA A 130 18.88 -16.38 -13.80
N ASP A 131 18.56 -15.17 -14.25
CA ASP A 131 19.30 -13.94 -13.93
C ASP A 131 18.49 -13.05 -13.00
N ASN A 132 19.03 -12.82 -11.80
CA ASN A 132 18.44 -11.95 -10.79
C ASN A 132 18.50 -10.48 -11.18
N ALA A 133 19.39 -10.05 -12.10
CA ALA A 133 19.52 -8.65 -12.49
C ALA A 133 18.25 -8.15 -13.20
N VAL A 134 17.76 -8.91 -14.18
CA VAL A 134 16.52 -8.60 -14.92
C VAL A 134 15.32 -8.56 -13.97
N LEU A 135 15.22 -9.54 -13.07
CA LEU A 135 14.15 -9.59 -12.08
C LEU A 135 14.22 -8.39 -11.12
N ASN A 136 15.40 -8.08 -10.59
CA ASN A 136 15.59 -6.95 -9.68
C ASN A 136 15.20 -5.62 -10.34
N ASP A 137 15.58 -5.41 -11.60
CA ASP A 137 15.21 -4.22 -12.36
C ASP A 137 13.70 -4.13 -12.61
N THR A 138 13.09 -5.28 -12.93
CA THR A 138 11.63 -5.41 -13.10
C THR A 138 10.88 -5.04 -11.83
N ILE A 139 11.26 -5.60 -10.67
CA ILE A 139 10.64 -5.28 -9.38
C ILE A 139 10.90 -3.82 -9.01
N ARG A 140 12.13 -3.32 -9.20
CA ARG A 140 12.50 -1.92 -8.94
C ARG A 140 11.61 -0.95 -9.72
N THR A 141 11.49 -1.17 -11.03
CA THR A 141 10.69 -0.32 -11.92
C THR A 141 9.22 -0.33 -11.51
N ALA A 142 8.66 -1.51 -11.25
CA ALA A 142 7.29 -1.64 -10.79
C ALA A 142 7.06 -0.95 -9.44
N PHE A 143 7.94 -1.16 -8.46
CA PHE A 143 7.88 -0.55 -7.14
C PHE A 143 7.94 0.98 -7.18
N LEU A 144 8.86 1.55 -7.98
CA LEU A 144 8.94 3.00 -8.15
C LEU A 144 7.70 3.56 -8.86
N SER A 145 7.19 2.87 -9.88
CA SER A 145 6.01 3.31 -10.64
C SER A 145 4.72 3.30 -9.80
N GLY A 146 4.63 2.39 -8.82
CA GLY A 146 3.48 2.22 -7.95
C GLY A 146 3.54 3.00 -6.64
N ALA A 147 4.70 3.57 -6.31
CA ALA A 147 4.88 4.43 -5.16
C ALA A 147 4.18 5.79 -5.37
N PRO A 148 3.63 6.43 -4.31
CA PRO A 148 3.10 7.78 -4.44
C PRO A 148 4.20 8.77 -4.81
N THR A 149 3.83 9.83 -5.52
CA THR A 149 4.76 10.84 -6.05
C THR A 149 5.80 11.32 -5.04
N GLN A 150 5.38 11.59 -3.80
CA GLN A 150 6.26 12.07 -2.73
C GLN A 150 7.34 11.03 -2.36
N LEU A 151 6.95 9.77 -2.12
CA LEU A 151 7.88 8.69 -1.81
C LEU A 151 8.79 8.39 -3.01
N ARG A 152 8.22 8.36 -4.21
CA ARG A 152 8.96 8.13 -5.45
C ARG A 152 10.06 9.18 -5.64
N GLN A 153 9.76 10.46 -5.48
CA GLN A 153 10.75 11.54 -5.60
C GLN A 153 11.89 11.38 -4.59
N MET A 154 11.58 11.03 -3.34
CA MET A 154 12.61 10.80 -2.32
C MET A 154 13.50 9.59 -2.65
N LEU A 155 12.91 8.52 -3.17
CA LEU A 155 13.65 7.34 -3.62
C LEU A 155 14.52 7.65 -4.84
N GLU A 156 14.01 8.41 -5.82
CA GLU A 156 14.78 8.85 -6.98
C GLU A 156 16.00 9.69 -6.57
N VAL A 157 15.84 10.62 -5.61
CA VAL A 157 16.98 11.39 -5.07
C VAL A 157 17.97 10.48 -4.34
N ALA A 158 17.48 9.53 -3.54
CA ALA A 158 18.37 8.55 -2.88
C ALA A 158 19.16 7.71 -3.90
N ILE A 159 18.52 7.33 -5.02
CA ILE A 159 19.16 6.62 -6.14
C ILE A 159 20.27 7.47 -6.77
N VAL A 160 20.01 8.74 -7.06
CA VAL A 160 21.02 9.65 -7.63
C VAL A 160 22.20 9.84 -6.67
N ASN A 161 21.92 9.99 -5.38
CA ASN A 161 22.95 10.23 -4.35
C ASN A 161 23.83 9.01 -4.07
N ALA A 162 23.35 7.79 -4.32
CA ALA A 162 24.14 6.59 -4.14
C ALA A 162 25.20 6.37 -5.25
N GLY A 163 25.27 7.28 -6.23
CA GLY A 163 26.04 7.11 -7.45
C GLY A 163 25.25 6.32 -8.48
N ASN A 164 25.55 6.51 -9.78
CA ASN A 164 24.91 5.78 -10.88
C ASN A 164 25.11 4.25 -10.81
N ASP A 165 25.93 3.76 -9.88
CA ASP A 165 25.98 2.35 -9.51
C ASP A 165 24.61 1.93 -8.98
N THR A 166 23.94 1.06 -9.74
CA THR A 166 22.56 0.66 -9.52
C THR A 166 22.27 0.38 -8.05
N ILE A 167 21.44 1.22 -7.41
CA ILE A 167 20.87 0.89 -6.11
C ILE A 167 20.26 -0.51 -6.22
N ASP A 168 20.83 -1.42 -5.46
CA ASP A 168 20.30 -2.76 -5.33
C ASP A 168 18.89 -2.71 -4.71
N LEU A 169 18.06 -3.69 -5.08
CA LEU A 169 16.68 -3.75 -4.61
C LEU A 169 16.57 -3.76 -3.05
N PRO A 170 17.45 -4.44 -2.30
CA PRO A 170 17.47 -4.36 -0.84
C PRO A 170 17.68 -2.94 -0.28
N ARG A 171 18.63 -2.17 -0.82
CA ARG A 171 18.90 -0.78 -0.43
C ARG A 171 17.72 0.12 -0.74
N LEU A 172 17.06 -0.08 -1.89
CA LEU A 172 15.83 0.65 -2.23
C LEU A 172 14.73 0.43 -1.18
N PHE A 173 14.50 -0.83 -0.78
CA PHE A 173 13.50 -1.14 0.26
C PHE A 173 13.87 -0.55 1.61
N LYS A 174 15.15 -0.57 1.99
CA LYS A 174 15.63 0.04 3.23
C LYS A 174 15.40 1.55 3.22
N ALA A 175 15.71 2.23 2.13
CA ALA A 175 15.46 3.67 1.98
C ALA A 175 13.95 4.00 2.08
N ALA A 176 13.10 3.20 1.43
CA ALA A 176 11.65 3.37 1.51
C ALA A 176 11.13 3.23 2.96
N GLU A 177 11.62 2.24 3.70
CA GLU A 177 11.30 2.05 5.11
C GLU A 177 11.73 3.25 5.96
N GLU A 178 12.94 3.77 5.77
CA GLU A 178 13.45 4.95 6.47
C GLU A 178 12.56 6.18 6.20
N PHE A 179 12.17 6.42 4.94
CA PHE A 179 11.25 7.50 4.60
C PHE A 179 9.87 7.29 5.24
N GLY A 180 9.35 6.06 5.26
CA GLY A 180 8.11 5.72 5.95
C GLY A 180 8.12 6.11 7.44
N ARG A 181 9.26 5.94 8.13
CA ARG A 181 9.43 6.38 9.53
C ARG A 181 9.36 7.89 9.66
N ILE A 182 10.01 8.63 8.77
CA ILE A 182 10.04 10.10 8.78
C ILE A 182 8.61 10.66 8.66
N PHE A 183 7.82 10.16 7.71
CA PHE A 183 6.42 10.57 7.55
C PHE A 183 5.56 10.27 8.76
N HIS A 184 5.84 9.18 9.48
CA HIS A 184 5.11 8.85 10.70
C HIS A 184 5.43 9.81 11.85
N THR A 185 6.68 10.23 12.00
CA THR A 185 7.09 11.15 13.08
C THR A 185 6.61 12.58 12.88
N GLY A 186 6.21 12.97 11.67
CA GLY A 186 5.76 14.33 11.36
C GLY A 186 6.86 15.39 11.45
N ASP A 187 8.14 14.99 11.61
CA ASP A 187 9.28 15.91 11.69
C ASP A 187 9.93 16.05 10.29
N PRO A 188 9.66 17.14 9.56
CA PRO A 188 10.24 17.36 8.24
C PRO A 188 11.77 17.55 8.28
N SER A 189 12.37 17.87 9.44
CA SER A 189 13.81 18.03 9.59
C SER A 189 14.57 16.69 9.48
N LEU A 190 13.91 15.59 9.85
CA LEU A 190 14.46 14.23 9.71
C LEU A 190 14.54 13.81 8.23
N GLY A 191 13.65 14.32 7.38
CA GLY A 191 13.70 14.08 5.92
C GLY A 191 15.02 14.54 5.31
N ALA A 192 15.40 15.79 5.56
CA ALA A 192 16.65 16.36 5.07
C ALA A 192 17.89 15.64 5.66
N LYS A 193 17.84 15.25 6.94
CA LYS A 193 18.94 14.51 7.58
C LYS A 193 19.09 13.08 7.06
N ALA A 194 18.00 12.37 6.77
CA ALA A 194 18.05 11.01 6.22
C ALA A 194 18.61 11.01 4.79
N LEU A 195 18.23 12.01 3.97
CA LEU A 195 18.78 12.21 2.63
C LEU A 195 20.29 12.52 2.66
N ALA A 196 20.76 13.29 3.65
CA ALA A 196 22.19 13.56 3.83
C ALA A 196 22.97 12.35 4.37
N ALA A 197 22.38 11.59 5.30
CA ALA A 197 23.02 10.42 5.92
C ALA A 197 23.16 9.23 4.96
N SER A 198 22.23 9.07 4.00
CA SER A 198 22.25 7.96 3.04
C SER A 198 23.34 8.11 1.96
N GLY A 199 23.86 9.32 1.72
CA GLY A 199 25.01 9.58 0.85
C GLY A 199 26.37 9.49 1.56
N SER A 200 26.40 9.25 2.87
CA SER A 200 27.63 9.26 3.67
C SER A 200 28.30 7.88 3.74
N SER A 201 28.54 7.25 2.59
CA SER A 201 29.45 6.10 2.50
C SER A 201 30.84 6.56 2.05
N ALA A 202 31.76 6.59 3.02
CA ALA A 202 33.21 6.71 2.96
C ALA A 202 33.90 7.06 1.61
N GLY A 203 34.44 8.28 1.55
CA GLY A 203 35.83 8.49 1.14
C GLY A 203 36.20 8.26 -0.32
N ILE A 204 35.58 9.00 -1.24
CA ILE A 204 36.20 9.29 -2.54
C ILE A 204 36.11 10.80 -2.73
N THR A 205 37.25 11.49 -2.58
CA THR A 205 37.41 12.91 -2.94
C THR A 205 37.41 13.01 -4.46
N ASP A 206 36.23 13.01 -5.07
CA ASP A 206 36.08 13.39 -6.47
C ASP A 206 36.14 14.94 -6.54
N PRO A 207 37.15 15.54 -7.19
CA PRO A 207 37.27 16.99 -7.33
C PRO A 207 36.10 17.63 -8.10
N ASN A 208 35.26 16.84 -8.78
CA ASN A 208 34.06 17.34 -9.48
C ASN A 208 32.79 17.35 -8.61
N ALA A 209 32.82 16.82 -7.38
CA ALA A 209 31.64 16.78 -6.50
C ALA A 209 31.13 18.20 -6.14
N MET A 210 32.03 19.18 -6.08
CA MET A 210 31.68 20.57 -5.78
C MET A 210 30.93 21.27 -6.94
N GLU A 211 31.15 20.85 -8.19
CA GLU A 211 30.41 21.39 -9.34
C GLU A 211 28.99 20.81 -9.41
N VAL A 212 28.82 19.53 -9.08
CA VAL A 212 27.48 18.89 -9.09
C VAL A 212 26.59 19.47 -8.00
N ASP A 213 27.12 19.74 -6.81
CA ASP A 213 26.39 20.43 -5.74
C ASP A 213 26.00 21.87 -6.15
N ASN A 214 26.89 22.58 -6.85
CA ASN A 214 26.59 23.91 -7.39
C ASN A 214 25.47 23.86 -8.46
N ILE A 215 25.46 22.85 -9.33
CA ILE A 215 24.40 22.65 -10.32
C ILE A 215 23.07 22.31 -9.62
N HIS A 216 23.10 21.52 -8.54
CA HIS A 216 21.89 21.17 -7.79
C HIS A 216 21.30 22.36 -7.03
N ILE A 217 22.16 23.22 -6.45
CA ILE A 217 21.75 24.48 -5.84
C ILE A 217 21.17 25.43 -6.90
N GLN A 218 21.78 25.51 -8.08
CA GLN A 218 21.25 26.31 -9.19
C GLN A 218 19.89 25.80 -9.68
N LEU A 219 19.69 24.49 -9.83
CA LEU A 219 18.41 23.89 -10.21
C LEU A 219 17.30 24.13 -9.17
N ASN A 220 17.62 24.07 -7.89
CA ASN A 220 16.68 24.39 -6.81
C ASN A 220 16.32 25.89 -6.79
N ASN A 221 17.28 26.77 -7.08
CA ASN A 221 17.03 28.19 -7.20
C ASN A 221 16.18 28.51 -8.45
N ILE A 222 16.41 27.82 -9.57
CA ILE A 222 15.57 27.91 -10.77
C ILE A 222 14.15 27.43 -10.48
N HIS A 223 13.98 26.31 -9.77
CA HIS A 223 12.64 25.83 -9.39
C HIS A 223 11.90 26.81 -8.46
N LYS A 224 12.60 27.41 -7.49
CA LYS A 224 12.03 28.47 -6.65
C LYS A 224 11.63 29.68 -7.49
N GLN A 225 12.50 30.13 -8.40
CA GLN A 225 12.20 31.25 -9.30
C GLN A 225 11.00 30.94 -10.21
N LEU A 226 10.92 29.74 -10.78
CA LEU A 226 9.79 29.31 -11.61
C LEU A 226 8.49 29.24 -10.80
N GLY A 227 8.53 28.75 -9.56
CA GLY A 227 7.37 28.74 -8.66
C GLY A 227 6.90 30.16 -8.30
N THR A 228 7.83 31.09 -8.15
CA THR A 228 7.53 32.51 -7.89
C THR A 228 6.93 33.19 -9.14
N LEU A 229 7.47 32.89 -10.33
CA LEU A 229 6.95 33.36 -11.62
C LEU A 229 5.57 32.79 -11.93
N HIS A 230 5.32 31.51 -11.63
CA HIS A 230 4.02 30.89 -11.84
C HIS A 230 2.96 31.49 -10.91
N ARG A 231 3.34 31.83 -9.68
CA ARG A 231 2.47 32.55 -8.73
C ARG A 231 2.21 33.99 -9.18
N SER A 232 3.23 34.66 -9.74
CA SER A 232 3.13 36.01 -10.32
C SER A 232 2.23 36.06 -11.56
N LEU A 233 2.23 35.02 -12.39
CA LEU A 233 1.40 34.94 -13.61
C LEU A 233 -0.06 34.59 -13.30
N GLN A 234 -0.32 33.92 -12.16
CA GLN A 234 -1.68 33.61 -11.70
C GLN A 234 -2.28 34.74 -10.84
N SER A 235 -1.47 35.62 -10.25
CA SER A 235 -1.95 36.80 -9.54
C SER A 235 -2.28 37.95 -10.49
N ARG A 236 -3.43 37.87 -11.14
CA ARG A 236 -4.07 38.99 -11.82
C ARG A 236 -4.51 40.04 -10.78
N PRO A 237 -4.23 41.35 -10.96
CA PRO A 237 -4.57 42.35 -9.95
C PRO A 237 -6.08 42.61 -10.01
N THR A 238 -6.82 42.05 -9.05
CA THR A 238 -8.20 42.48 -8.77
C THR A 238 -8.17 43.39 -7.56
N ASN A 239 -8.37 44.67 -7.84
CA ASN A 239 -8.67 45.71 -6.86
C ASN A 239 -9.95 45.35 -6.08
N GLY A 240 -9.94 45.57 -4.77
CA GLY A 240 -11.15 45.91 -4.02
C GLY A 240 -11.77 44.82 -3.14
N THR A 241 -11.84 45.17 -1.85
CA THR A 241 -12.86 44.80 -0.86
C THR A 241 -12.69 43.52 -0.04
N ASN A 242 -12.52 43.76 1.26
CA ASN A 242 -12.52 42.82 2.37
C ASN A 242 -13.83 42.02 2.43
N ASN A 243 -13.77 40.68 2.36
CA ASN A 243 -14.83 39.83 2.90
C ASN A 243 -14.33 38.38 3.17
N PRO A 244 -14.41 37.86 4.42
CA PRO A 244 -14.02 36.49 4.73
C PRO A 244 -15.21 35.54 4.47
N SER A 245 -15.38 35.06 3.25
CA SER A 245 -16.39 34.04 2.90
C SER A 245 -16.06 33.29 1.60
N ARG A 246 -14.84 32.75 1.46
CA ARG A 246 -14.40 32.11 0.21
C ARG A 246 -14.66 30.60 0.05
N ASP A 247 -15.23 29.91 1.06
CA ASP A 247 -15.46 28.46 0.97
C ASP A 247 -16.92 28.04 1.10
N ARG A 248 -17.87 28.90 0.71
CA ARG A 248 -19.29 28.50 0.64
C ARG A 248 -19.63 28.05 -0.78
N PRO A 249 -20.06 26.79 -0.98
CA PRO A 249 -20.54 26.34 -2.29
C PRO A 249 -21.68 27.23 -2.79
N ALA A 250 -21.85 27.27 -4.12
CA ALA A 250 -22.98 27.95 -4.74
C ALA A 250 -24.33 27.51 -4.11
N PRO A 251 -25.40 28.33 -4.19
CA PRO A 251 -26.73 27.94 -3.72
C PRO A 251 -27.18 26.59 -4.31
N LEU A 252 -27.83 25.74 -3.51
CA LEU A 252 -28.35 24.45 -3.97
C LEU A 252 -29.48 24.64 -4.98
N THR A 253 -29.42 23.91 -6.08
CA THR A 253 -30.56 23.78 -7.01
C THR A 253 -31.67 22.93 -6.38
N ALA A 254 -32.90 23.04 -6.90
CA ALA A 254 -34.03 22.22 -6.43
C ALA A 254 -33.77 20.71 -6.63
N ALA A 255 -33.16 20.34 -7.76
CA ALA A 255 -32.77 18.97 -8.07
C ALA A 255 -31.74 18.41 -7.08
N ASP A 256 -30.70 19.19 -6.73
CA ASP A 256 -29.69 18.78 -5.75
C ASP A 256 -30.31 18.59 -4.35
N ARG A 257 -31.28 19.44 -4.00
CA ARG A 257 -31.99 19.34 -2.72
C ARG A 257 -32.80 18.05 -2.64
N GLU A 258 -33.55 17.69 -3.67
CA GLU A 258 -34.28 16.42 -3.72
C GLU A 258 -33.36 15.21 -3.65
N TYR A 259 -32.22 15.26 -4.37
CA TYR A 259 -31.24 14.19 -4.33
C TYR A 259 -30.67 13.97 -2.91
N LEU A 260 -30.31 15.05 -2.21
CA LEU A 260 -29.77 14.97 -0.85
C LEU A 260 -30.84 14.52 0.17
N VAL A 261 -32.10 14.93 0.00
CA VAL A 261 -33.23 14.43 0.82
C VAL A 261 -33.39 12.93 0.64
N ARG A 262 -33.38 12.45 -0.61
CA ARG A 262 -33.62 11.03 -0.93
C ARG A 262 -32.49 10.12 -0.44
N ASN A 263 -31.25 10.60 -0.45
CA ASN A 263 -30.05 9.82 -0.12
C ASN A 263 -29.46 10.13 1.28
N GLY A 264 -30.15 10.92 2.11
CA GLY A 264 -29.69 11.25 3.47
C GLY A 264 -28.37 12.04 3.50
N GLY A 265 -28.18 12.97 2.57
CA GLY A 265 -26.97 13.77 2.42
C GLY A 265 -27.02 15.10 3.18
N CYS A 266 -25.83 15.68 3.38
CA CYS A 266 -25.66 16.94 4.09
C CYS A 266 -25.92 18.15 3.19
N PHE A 267 -26.83 19.06 3.57
CA PHE A 267 -27.11 20.26 2.78
C PHE A 267 -26.02 21.34 2.85
N ARG A 268 -25.05 21.21 3.77
CA ARG A 268 -23.91 22.15 3.89
C ARG A 268 -22.73 21.73 3.02
N CYS A 269 -22.25 20.49 3.17
CA CYS A 269 -21.07 19.99 2.45
C CYS A 269 -21.38 19.12 1.23
N ARG A 270 -22.66 18.74 1.02
CA ARG A 270 -23.14 17.90 -0.09
C ARG A 270 -22.62 16.45 -0.11
N GLU A 271 -22.03 15.98 0.99
CA GLU A 271 -21.59 14.58 1.14
C GLU A 271 -22.68 13.70 1.74
N LEU A 272 -22.70 12.42 1.36
CA LEU A 272 -23.64 11.42 1.87
C LEU A 272 -23.15 10.84 3.21
N GLY A 273 -24.07 10.25 3.98
CA GLY A 273 -23.76 9.56 5.24
C GLY A 273 -23.88 10.41 6.51
N HIS A 274 -24.24 11.70 6.40
CA HIS A 274 -24.57 12.56 7.54
C HIS A 274 -25.50 13.72 7.14
N ILE A 275 -26.22 14.29 8.10
CA ILE A 275 -27.10 15.46 7.91
C ILE A 275 -26.43 16.75 8.39
N SER A 276 -26.91 17.91 7.94
CA SER A 276 -26.30 19.24 8.22
C SER A 276 -25.91 19.53 9.69
N PRO A 277 -26.71 19.12 10.71
CA PRO A 277 -26.32 19.30 12.11
C PRO A 277 -25.07 18.52 12.53
N ASN A 278 -24.79 17.39 11.88
CA ASN A 278 -23.69 16.47 12.19
C ASN A 278 -22.57 16.53 11.13
N CYS A 279 -22.42 17.67 10.44
CA CYS A 279 -21.43 17.79 9.38
C CYS A 279 -20.00 17.85 9.95
N PRO A 280 -19.10 16.91 9.59
CA PRO A 280 -17.74 16.88 10.12
C PRO A 280 -16.90 18.05 9.60
N LYS A 281 -17.23 18.61 8.43
CA LYS A 281 -16.53 19.78 7.87
C LYS A 281 -16.94 21.10 8.53
N TYR A 282 -18.14 21.18 9.09
CA TYR A 282 -18.73 22.43 9.58
C TYR A 282 -19.34 22.29 10.98
N GLY A 283 -18.83 21.33 11.76
CA GLY A 283 -19.38 20.90 13.04
C GLY A 283 -19.05 21.82 14.22
N ASN A 284 -20.12 22.26 14.91
CA ASN A 284 -20.19 22.83 16.26
C ASN A 284 -19.45 24.13 16.63
N GLY A 285 -19.18 25.00 15.66
CA GLY A 285 -18.91 26.42 15.93
C GLY A 285 -20.13 27.29 15.66
N SER A 286 -20.78 27.80 16.71
CA SER A 286 -21.73 28.91 16.69
C SER A 286 -23.19 28.59 16.29
N ARG A 287 -24.00 28.23 17.31
CA ARG A 287 -25.44 28.55 17.31
C ARG A 287 -25.59 30.07 17.36
N GLY A 288 -25.64 30.71 16.19
CA GLY A 288 -26.23 32.03 16.03
C GLY A 288 -27.75 31.88 16.05
N ILE A 289 -28.33 32.31 17.16
CA ILE A 289 -29.77 32.43 17.39
C ILE A 289 -30.38 33.28 16.27
N ASN A 290 -31.32 32.72 15.52
CA ASN A 290 -32.42 33.49 14.95
C ASN A 290 -33.69 32.73 15.29
N GLN A 291 -34.29 33.13 16.42
CA GLN A 291 -35.71 32.96 16.69
C GLN A 291 -36.47 33.53 15.51
N VAL A 292 -37.25 32.69 14.83
CA VAL A 292 -38.40 33.18 14.06
C VAL A 292 -39.55 33.26 15.07
N THR A 293 -39.92 34.49 15.36
CA THR A 293 -41.03 34.93 16.18
C THR A 293 -42.36 34.35 15.70
N ALA A 294 -43.19 33.98 16.69
CA ALA A 294 -44.61 33.77 16.54
C ALA A 294 -45.27 34.97 15.85
N GLY A 295 -46.15 34.69 14.88
CA GLY A 295 -47.07 35.62 14.26
C GLY A 295 -48.39 34.92 14.06
N GLU A 296 -49.41 35.45 14.72
CA GLU A 296 -50.79 35.00 14.78
C GLU A 296 -51.49 34.99 13.40
N SER A 297 -52.43 34.03 13.25
CA SER A 297 -53.74 34.03 12.58
C SER A 297 -54.08 35.06 11.47
N PRO A 298 -54.88 34.66 10.44
CA PRO A 298 -56.31 34.55 10.69
C PRO A 298 -57.06 33.37 10.02
N ASP A 299 -57.97 32.83 10.84
CA ASP A 299 -59.37 32.52 10.58
C ASP A 299 -59.98 32.97 9.22
N SER A 300 -60.65 32.04 8.52
CA SER A 300 -61.82 32.27 7.65
C SER A 300 -62.30 30.95 7.05
N GLY A 301 -63.42 30.43 7.55
CA GLY A 301 -64.04 29.18 7.10
C GLY A 301 -64.92 29.26 5.85
N LYS A 302 -65.49 28.10 5.51
CA LYS A 302 -66.74 27.79 4.74
C LYS A 302 -66.60 26.34 4.24
N ALA A 303 -67.61 25.48 4.13
CA ALA A 303 -69.00 25.40 4.59
C ALA A 303 -69.48 23.97 4.22
N SER A 304 -70.37 23.38 5.02
CA SER A 304 -71.15 22.19 4.65
C SER A 304 -72.07 22.44 3.46
N GLY A 305 -72.45 21.38 2.74
CA GLY A 305 -73.61 21.41 1.86
C GLY A 305 -73.83 20.15 1.01
N ASN A 306 -74.76 19.31 1.48
CA ASN A 306 -75.48 18.17 0.86
C ASN A 306 -74.74 16.86 0.56
#